data_AF-A0A960S8J4-F1
#
_entry.id   AF-A0A960S8J4-F1
#
_cell.length_a   1.000
_cell.length_b   1.000
_cell.length_c   1.000
_cell.angle_alpha   90.00
_cell.angle_beta   90.00
_cell.angle_gamma   90.00
#
_symmetry.space_group_name_H-M   'P 1'
#
loop_
_entity.id
_entity.type
_entity.pdbx_description
1 polymer ?
#
loop_
_entity_poly.entity_id
_entity_poly.type
_entity_poly.pdbx_seq_one_letter_code
_entity_poly.pdbx_strand_id
1 'polypeptide(L)'
;MVKLDGESLTLKEAKQIANGAKLSLDKGVRGKVEAARKCVLAHLKEGKRVYGVTTGFGYLARCDVDKRRGLPFHSMSINSNEVVDC
;
A
#
# COMPACT_ATOMS: atom_id res chain seq x y z
N MET A 1 16.50 -18.94 7.90
CA MET A 1 15.95 -17.58 7.96
C MET A 1 15.89 -17.07 6.54
N VAL A 2 14.71 -16.70 6.05
CA VAL A 2 14.55 -16.16 4.69
C VAL A 2 14.75 -14.65 4.74
N LYS A 3 15.52 -14.09 3.79
CA LYS A 3 15.71 -12.65 3.63
C LYS A 3 14.84 -12.14 2.50
N LEU A 4 14.05 -11.11 2.76
CA LEU A 4 13.22 -10.46 1.75
C LEU A 4 13.94 -9.21 1.25
N ASP A 5 14.21 -9.16 -0.05
CA ASP A 5 14.83 -8.04 -0.78
C ASP A 5 13.83 -7.24 -1.63
N GLY A 6 12.65 -7.83 -1.88
CA GLY A 6 11.57 -7.28 -2.70
C GLY A 6 11.55 -7.77 -4.15
N GLU A 7 12.49 -8.64 -4.56
CA GLU A 7 12.71 -8.98 -5.97
C GLU A 7 12.91 -10.49 -6.21
N SER A 8 13.52 -11.23 -5.27
CA SER A 8 14.10 -12.55 -5.56
C SER A 8 13.41 -13.74 -4.88
N LEU A 9 12.18 -13.59 -4.38
CA LEU A 9 11.50 -14.65 -3.62
C LEU A 9 11.19 -15.89 -4.48
N THR A 10 11.77 -17.04 -4.12
CA THR A 10 11.51 -18.30 -4.82
C THR A 10 10.27 -19.05 -4.28
N LEU A 11 9.68 -19.93 -5.08
CA LEU A 11 8.56 -20.80 -4.63
C LEU A 11 8.95 -21.71 -3.46
N LYS A 12 10.22 -22.15 -3.40
CA LYS A 12 10.73 -22.96 -2.30
C LYS A 12 10.73 -22.17 -0.99
N GLU A 13 11.23 -20.95 -1.04
CA GLU A 13 11.23 -20.05 0.12
C GLU A 13 9.81 -19.66 0.51
N ALA A 14 8.92 -19.39 -0.44
CA ALA A 14 7.51 -19.12 -0.16
C ALA A 14 6.85 -20.26 0.64
N LYS A 15 7.10 -21.53 0.25
CA LYS A 15 6.62 -22.71 1.01
C LYS A 15 7.22 -22.77 2.42
N GLN A 16 8.52 -22.47 2.57
CA GLN A 16 9.16 -22.44 3.89
C GLN A 16 8.56 -21.37 4.79
N ILE A 17 8.25 -20.19 4.23
CA ILE A 17 7.59 -19.10 4.95
C ILE A 17 6.19 -19.52 5.40
N ALA A 18 5.40 -20.13 4.51
CA ALA A 18 4.07 -20.64 4.84
C ALA A 18 4.10 -21.67 5.99
N ASN A 19 5.19 -22.43 6.10
CA ASN A 19 5.42 -23.40 7.17
C ASN A 19 6.08 -22.79 8.44
N GLY A 20 6.16 -21.46 8.56
CA GLY A 20 6.62 -20.78 9.78
C GLY A 20 8.12 -20.45 9.85
N ALA A 21 8.83 -20.42 8.72
CA ALA A 21 10.23 -20.01 8.72
C ALA A 21 10.42 -18.55 9.21
N LYS A 22 11.48 -18.31 10.02
CA LYS A 22 11.85 -16.96 10.46
C LYS A 22 12.25 -16.07 9.27
N LEU A 23 11.79 -14.82 9.31
CA LEU A 23 12.00 -13.81 8.28
C LEU A 23 12.91 -12.68 8.75
N SER A 24 13.59 -12.05 7.80
CA SER A 24 14.27 -10.76 7.99
C SER A 24 14.21 -9.95 6.70
N LEU A 25 14.29 -8.62 6.82
CA LEU A 25 14.44 -7.75 5.65
C LEU A 25 15.93 -7.63 5.32
N ASP A 26 16.27 -7.61 4.03
CA ASP A 26 17.64 -7.36 3.63
C ASP A 26 18.07 -5.90 3.89
N LYS A 27 19.37 -5.70 4.01
CA LYS A 27 19.96 -4.38 4.27
C LYS A 27 19.66 -3.47 3.07
N GLY A 28 18.94 -2.37 3.32
CA GLY A 28 18.57 -1.37 2.31
C GLY A 28 17.11 -1.39 1.87
N VAL A 29 16.36 -2.47 2.14
CA VAL A 29 14.92 -2.55 1.82
C VAL A 29 14.13 -1.47 2.54
N ARG A 30 14.45 -1.22 3.82
CA ARG A 30 13.82 -0.14 4.60
C ARG A 30 14.01 1.23 3.95
N GLY A 31 15.17 1.50 3.36
CA GLY A 31 15.43 2.76 2.66
C GLY A 31 14.54 2.94 1.43
N LYS A 32 14.37 1.87 0.64
CA LYS A 32 13.47 1.86 -0.53
C LYS A 32 12.01 2.13 -0.10
N VAL A 33 11.54 1.48 0.96
CA VAL A 33 10.18 1.67 1.50
C VAL A 33 9.95 3.11 1.98
N GLU A 34 10.90 3.67 2.73
CA GLU A 34 10.80 5.05 3.21
C GLU A 34 10.83 6.08 2.07
N ALA A 35 11.65 5.85 1.04
CA ALA A 35 11.69 6.71 -0.14
C ALA A 35 10.35 6.70 -0.90
N ALA A 36 9.75 5.52 -1.09
CA ALA A 36 8.43 5.38 -1.69
C ALA A 36 7.36 6.11 -0.88
N ARG A 37 7.37 5.96 0.46
CA ARG A 37 6.47 6.69 1.36
C ARG A 37 6.61 8.20 1.21
N LYS A 38 7.85 8.72 1.20
CA LYS A 38 8.11 10.16 1.01
C LYS A 38 7.59 10.67 -0.33
N CYS A 39 7.76 9.90 -1.41
CA CYS A 39 7.22 10.23 -2.73
C CYS A 39 5.69 10.40 -2.67
N VAL A 40 4.98 9.43 -2.10
CA VAL A 40 3.52 9.51 -1.95
C VAL A 40 3.10 10.73 -1.12
N LEU A 41 3.77 10.98 0.01
CA LEU A 41 3.48 12.14 0.86
C LEU A 41 3.75 13.48 0.15
N ALA A 42 4.75 13.57 -0.73
CA ALA A 42 5.00 14.77 -1.52
C ALA A 42 3.85 15.02 -2.52
N HIS A 43 3.41 13.98 -3.25
CA HIS A 43 2.27 14.08 -4.16
C HIS A 43 0.99 14.50 -3.45
N LEU A 44 0.77 13.99 -2.23
CA LEU A 44 -0.34 14.40 -1.36
C LEU A 44 -0.29 15.88 -0.99
N LYS A 45 0.89 16.40 -0.63
CA LYS A 45 1.07 17.81 -0.28
C LYS A 45 0.85 18.73 -1.48
N GLU A 46 1.26 18.29 -2.66
CA GLU A 46 1.07 19.01 -3.92
C GLU A 46 -0.37 18.94 -4.45
N GLY A 47 -1.28 18.20 -3.80
CA GLY A 47 -2.67 18.05 -4.22
C GLY A 47 -2.84 17.25 -5.51
N LYS A 48 -1.84 16.43 -5.88
CA LYS A 48 -1.90 15.61 -7.08
C LYS A 48 -2.93 14.50 -6.92
N ARG A 49 -3.72 14.27 -7.97
CA ARG A 49 -4.62 13.11 -8.06
C ARG A 49 -3.82 11.82 -8.28
N VAL A 50 -3.87 10.91 -7.33
CA VAL A 50 -3.20 9.61 -7.36
C VAL A 50 -4.19 8.50 -7.04
N TYR A 51 -4.31 7.54 -7.95
CA TYR A 51 -5.25 6.41 -7.84
C TYR A 51 -5.03 5.58 -6.58
N GLY A 52 -6.10 5.33 -5.82
CA GLY A 52 -6.05 4.57 -4.57
C GLY A 52 -5.34 5.28 -3.40
N VAL A 53 -4.96 6.55 -3.58
CA VAL A 53 -4.32 7.37 -2.54
C VAL A 53 -5.16 8.61 -2.25
N THR A 54 -5.37 9.47 -3.24
CA THR A 54 -6.27 10.64 -3.13
C THR A 54 -7.60 10.44 -3.84
N THR A 55 -7.68 9.47 -4.74
CA THR A 55 -8.93 9.08 -5.39
C THR A 55 -9.36 7.70 -4.92
N GLY A 56 -10.63 7.37 -5.16
CA GLY A 56 -11.15 6.04 -4.88
C GLY A 56 -10.54 4.94 -5.77
N PHE A 57 -11.03 3.71 -5.59
CA PHE A 57 -10.70 2.54 -6.41
C PHE A 57 -11.82 2.25 -7.43
N GLY A 58 -11.49 1.59 -8.54
CA GLY A 58 -12.47 1.11 -9.53
C GLY A 58 -13.34 2.22 -10.09
N TYR A 59 -14.67 2.07 -9.99
CA TYR A 59 -15.64 3.09 -10.42
C TYR A 59 -15.37 4.47 -9.78
N LEU A 60 -14.92 4.49 -8.52
CA LEU A 60 -14.61 5.69 -7.75
C LEU A 60 -13.25 6.31 -8.07
N ALA A 61 -12.52 5.79 -9.06
CA ALA A 61 -11.24 6.36 -9.52
C ALA A 61 -11.35 7.84 -9.95
N ARG A 62 -12.55 8.26 -10.35
CA ARG A 62 -12.85 9.62 -10.83
C ARG A 62 -13.08 10.61 -9.70
N CYS A 63 -13.16 10.12 -8.47
CA CYS A 63 -13.72 10.85 -7.35
C CYS A 63 -12.63 11.09 -6.32
N ASP A 64 -12.50 12.34 -5.89
CA ASP A 64 -11.58 12.69 -4.83
C ASP A 64 -12.12 12.14 -3.51
N VAL A 65 -11.23 11.52 -2.74
CA VAL A 65 -11.51 11.14 -1.36
C VAL A 65 -11.45 12.42 -0.54
N ASP A 66 -12.61 13.06 -0.32
CA ASP A 66 -12.69 14.31 0.43
C ASP A 66 -12.19 14.13 1.87
N LYS A 67 -11.35 15.05 2.34
CA LYS A 67 -10.78 15.09 3.70
C LYS A 67 -11.86 15.16 4.79
N ARG A 68 -13.10 15.54 4.43
CA ARG A 68 -14.23 15.71 5.34
C ARG A 68 -14.90 14.41 5.81
N ARG A 69 -14.64 13.28 5.17
CA ARG A 69 -15.06 11.97 5.72
C ARG A 69 -14.03 11.55 6.76
N GLY A 70 -14.18 12.03 7.99
CA GLY A 70 -13.26 11.86 9.13
C GLY A 70 -13.01 10.42 9.62
N LEU A 71 -13.19 9.42 8.76
CA LEU A 71 -12.76 8.04 8.97
C LEU A 71 -11.58 7.76 8.02
N PRO A 72 -10.51 7.08 8.47
CA PRO A 72 -9.39 6.77 7.58
C PRO A 72 -9.89 5.91 6.42
N PHE A 73 -9.86 6.43 5.19
CA PHE A 73 -10.26 5.73 3.96
C PHE A 73 -9.71 4.29 3.88
N HIS A 74 -8.53 4.06 4.45
CA HIS A 74 -7.90 2.75 4.58
C HIS A 74 -8.75 1.71 5.34
N SER A 75 -9.48 2.09 6.40
CA SER A 75 -10.35 1.17 7.13
C SER A 75 -11.64 0.84 6.37
N MET A 76 -12.13 1.75 5.51
CA MET A 76 -13.29 1.47 4.65
C MET A 76 -12.93 0.49 3.53
N SER A 77 -11.80 0.69 2.83
CA SER A 77 -11.37 -0.25 1.78
C SER A 77 -11.09 -1.67 2.28
N ILE A 78 -10.72 -1.83 3.55
CA ILE A 78 -10.50 -3.14 4.16
C ILE A 78 -11.82 -3.81 4.59
N ASN A 79 -12.84 -3.04 5.00
CA ASN A 79 -14.06 -3.59 5.60
C ASN A 79 -15.30 -3.58 4.69
N SER A 80 -15.37 -2.73 3.66
CA SER A 80 -16.55 -2.65 2.80
C SER A 80 -16.18 -2.08 1.42
N ASN A 81 -16.35 -2.90 0.39
CA ASN A 81 -16.18 -2.50 -1.01
C ASN A 81 -17.44 -1.80 -1.55
N GLU A 82 -18.08 -0.95 -0.72
CA GLU A 82 -19.34 -0.30 -1.08
C GLU A 82 -19.10 0.90 -1.99
N VAL A 83 -19.84 0.90 -3.11
CA VAL A 83 -19.83 1.95 -4.12
C VAL A 83 -20.66 3.11 -3.58
N VAL A 84 -19.99 4.17 -3.14
CA VAL A 84 -20.66 5.44 -2.82
C VAL A 84 -20.55 6.32 -4.04
N ASP A 85 -21.69 6.63 -4.66
CA ASP A 85 -21.72 7.49 -5.85
C ASP A 85 -21.03 8.83 -5.62
N CYS A 86 -20.45 9.31 -6.71
CA CYS A 86 -19.87 10.63 -6.87
C CYS A 86 -20.91 11.51 -7.59
#